data_AF-A0A2D6K4F3-F1
#
_entry.id   AF-A0A2D6K4F3-F1
#
_cell.length_a   1.000
_cell.length_b   1.000
_cell.length_c   1.000
_cell.angle_alpha   90.00
_cell.angle_beta   90.00
_cell.angle_gamma   90.00
#
_symmetry.space_group_name_H-M   'P 1'
#
loop_
_entity.id
_entity.type
_entity.pdbx_description
1 polymer ?
#
loop_
_entity_poly.entity_id
_entity_poly.type
_entity_poly.pdbx_seq_one_letter_code
_entity_poly.pdbx_strand_id
1 'polypeptide(L)'
;MNTEPEKPTAPREMFSSVEHLTSQLETIEKFIARRFDEISMEINATSQQIDMNDEGMTRRFSEIMEVLKAVSYSGDGSTAANAGVELDAVVDMTEQAANRILDAADRISERIRAGRQTDDKEERTQIMDDISTDIEEIFMACSFQDITGQRIRNTLENLREIEERLGNALANIGISVEAKAENHTAIANKVSSQGDIDNMFTSAREGAQKSEGDSASSQDDIDKMF
;
A
#
# COMPACT_ATOMS: atom_id res chain seq x y z
N MET A 1 72.73 62.22 -63.39
CA MET A 1 71.92 61.99 -62.17
C MET A 1 71.38 60.58 -62.26
N ASN A 2 71.74 59.75 -61.27
CA ASN A 2 71.13 58.44 -60.96
C ASN A 2 69.59 58.53 -61.09
N THR A 3 68.87 57.50 -61.51
CA THR A 3 68.77 56.20 -60.80
C THR A 3 68.40 55.04 -61.72
N GLU A 4 69.22 53.98 -61.60
CA GLU A 4 69.01 52.59 -62.01
C GLU A 4 67.91 51.88 -61.14
N PRO A 5 67.50 50.63 -61.46
CA PRO A 5 66.10 50.24 -61.60
C PRO A 5 65.56 49.45 -60.39
N GLU A 6 64.27 49.59 -60.10
CA GLU A 6 63.63 48.82 -59.04
C GLU A 6 63.34 47.38 -59.49
N LYS A 7 64.16 46.45 -59.00
CA LYS A 7 64.07 44.99 -59.15
C LYS A 7 62.76 44.43 -58.53
N PRO A 8 62.31 43.22 -58.92
CA PRO A 8 60.96 42.74 -58.67
C PRO A 8 60.67 42.51 -57.17
N THR A 9 59.56 43.07 -56.70
CA THR A 9 59.06 43.10 -55.31
C THR A 9 58.45 41.77 -54.81
N ALA A 10 58.16 40.82 -55.70
CA ALA A 10 57.43 39.60 -55.38
C ALA A 10 58.04 38.69 -54.28
N PRO A 11 59.37 38.46 -54.21
CA PRO A 11 59.93 37.59 -53.16
C PRO A 11 59.79 38.20 -51.76
N ARG A 12 59.98 39.51 -51.62
CA ARG A 12 59.90 40.22 -50.33
C ARG A 12 58.49 40.22 -49.74
N GLU A 13 57.47 40.43 -50.56
CA GLU A 13 56.07 40.35 -50.13
C GLU A 13 55.69 38.92 -49.69
N MET A 14 56.21 37.91 -50.40
CA MET A 14 56.01 36.51 -50.05
C MET A 14 56.69 36.16 -48.71
N PHE A 15 57.93 36.62 -48.48
CA PHE A 15 58.62 36.43 -47.19
C PHE A 15 57.90 37.14 -46.03
N SER A 16 57.40 38.36 -46.24
CA SER A 16 56.63 39.07 -45.20
C SER A 16 55.29 38.41 -44.88
N SER A 17 54.65 37.80 -45.88
CA SER A 17 53.39 37.05 -45.69
C SER A 17 53.62 35.75 -44.92
N VAL A 18 54.74 35.07 -45.18
CA VAL A 18 55.16 33.87 -44.44
C VAL A 18 55.50 34.24 -42.99
N GLU A 19 56.25 35.32 -42.73
CA GLU A 19 56.53 35.81 -41.38
C GLU A 19 55.25 36.16 -40.61
N HIS A 20 54.27 36.78 -41.29
CA HIS A 20 52.97 37.08 -40.68
C HIS A 20 52.20 35.79 -40.32
N LEU A 21 52.18 34.79 -41.20
CA LEU A 21 51.53 33.51 -40.93
C LEU A 21 52.19 32.75 -39.78
N THR A 22 53.52 32.75 -39.71
CA THR A 22 54.27 32.15 -38.59
C THR A 22 53.92 32.84 -37.26
N SER A 23 53.87 34.16 -37.25
CA SER A 23 53.45 34.94 -36.06
C SER A 23 52.00 34.65 -35.63
N GLN A 24 51.09 34.50 -36.59
CA GLN A 24 49.70 34.10 -36.31
C GLN A 24 49.61 32.67 -35.76
N LEU A 25 50.39 31.73 -36.32
CA LEU A 25 50.45 30.35 -35.84
C LEU A 25 51.00 30.28 -34.41
N GLU A 26 52.04 31.05 -34.07
CA GLU A 26 52.55 31.14 -32.70
C GLU A 26 51.51 31.72 -31.72
N THR A 27 50.71 32.68 -32.18
CA THR A 27 49.63 33.26 -31.36
C THR A 27 48.52 32.23 -31.13
N ILE A 28 48.15 31.46 -32.16
CA ILE A 28 47.17 30.38 -32.06
C ILE A 28 47.69 29.25 -31.17
N GLU A 29 48.96 28.87 -31.29
CA GLU A 29 49.60 27.86 -30.44
C GLU A 29 49.53 28.25 -28.96
N LYS A 30 49.92 29.50 -28.64
CA LYS A 30 49.83 30.04 -27.27
C LYS A 30 48.39 30.07 -26.76
N PHE A 31 47.43 30.43 -27.62
CA PHE A 31 46.02 30.44 -27.27
C PHE A 31 45.48 29.04 -27.00
N ILE A 32 45.81 28.06 -27.86
CA ILE A 32 45.41 26.66 -27.71
C ILE A 32 46.03 26.06 -26.46
N ALA A 33 47.32 26.29 -26.20
CA ALA A 33 48.00 25.80 -25.00
C ALA A 33 47.31 26.32 -23.73
N ARG A 34 47.06 27.63 -23.65
CA ARG A 34 46.33 28.22 -22.53
C ARG A 34 44.92 27.63 -22.39
N ARG A 35 44.21 27.42 -23.49
CA ARG A 35 42.86 26.88 -23.44
C ARG A 35 42.84 25.41 -23.03
N PHE A 36 43.85 24.64 -23.41
CA PHE A 36 44.02 23.26 -22.98
C PHE A 36 44.28 23.17 -21.48
N ASP A 37 45.10 24.07 -20.93
CA ASP A 37 45.35 24.17 -19.49
C ASP A 37 44.07 24.52 -18.72
N GLU A 38 43.32 25.53 -19.19
CA GLU A 38 42.05 25.93 -18.58
C GLU A 38 41.01 24.79 -18.61
N ILE A 39 40.82 24.13 -19.75
CA ILE A 39 39.89 23.01 -19.88
C ILE A 39 40.32 21.83 -19.02
N SER A 40 41.63 21.54 -18.94
CA SER A 40 42.15 20.46 -18.09
C SER A 40 41.85 20.71 -16.61
N MET A 41 41.98 21.96 -16.18
CA MET A 41 41.61 22.38 -14.82
C MET A 41 40.10 22.28 -14.59
N GLU A 42 39.27 22.74 -15.53
CA GLU A 42 37.80 22.64 -15.45
C GLU A 42 37.35 21.17 -15.40
N ILE A 43 37.86 20.30 -16.28
CA ILE A 43 37.53 18.88 -16.32
C ILE A 43 37.92 18.20 -15.00
N ASN A 44 39.11 18.48 -14.48
CA ASN A 44 39.55 17.91 -13.20
C ASN A 44 38.64 18.36 -12.05
N ALA A 45 38.25 19.64 -12.02
CA ALA A 45 37.30 20.15 -11.03
C ALA A 45 35.91 19.50 -11.16
N THR A 46 35.41 19.31 -12.39
CA THR A 46 34.14 18.63 -12.63
C THR A 46 34.21 17.14 -12.27
N SER A 47 35.32 16.45 -12.56
CA SER A 47 35.52 15.05 -12.16
C SER A 47 35.44 14.91 -10.64
N GLN A 48 36.11 15.78 -9.89
CA GLN A 48 36.04 15.78 -8.43
C GLN A 48 34.62 16.07 -7.91
N GLN A 49 33.89 16.98 -8.54
CA GLN A 49 32.49 17.25 -8.18
C GLN A 49 31.57 16.05 -8.43
N ILE A 50 31.79 15.32 -9.53
CA ILE A 50 31.04 14.09 -9.84
C ILE A 50 31.33 13.03 -8.77
N ASP A 51 32.60 12.80 -8.42
CA ASP A 51 32.99 11.84 -7.39
C ASP A 51 32.34 12.17 -6.03
N MET A 52 32.38 13.44 -5.62
CA MET A 52 31.73 13.90 -4.40
C MET A 52 30.21 13.71 -4.41
N ASN A 53 29.57 13.91 -5.58
CA ASN A 53 28.13 13.70 -5.73
C ASN A 53 27.76 12.21 -5.70
N ASP A 54 28.58 11.34 -6.30
CA ASP A 54 28.36 9.89 -6.34
C ASP A 54 28.49 9.25 -4.94
N GLU A 55 29.47 9.71 -4.16
CA GLU A 55 29.58 9.37 -2.73
C GLU A 55 28.35 9.83 -1.94
N GLY A 56 27.86 11.06 -2.21
CA GLY A 56 26.65 11.60 -1.61
C GLY A 56 25.41 10.77 -1.95
N MET A 57 25.28 10.34 -3.20
CA MET A 57 24.18 9.49 -3.67
C MET A 57 24.23 8.10 -3.02
N THR A 58 25.39 7.48 -2.96
CA THR A 58 25.58 6.16 -2.32
C THR A 58 25.21 6.19 -0.84
N ARG A 59 25.59 7.27 -0.13
CA ARG A 59 25.22 7.47 1.28
C ARG A 59 23.70 7.59 1.44
N ARG A 60 23.04 8.40 0.61
CA ARG A 60 21.57 8.56 0.60
C ARG A 60 20.84 7.25 0.30
N PHE A 61 21.32 6.48 -0.68
CA PHE A 61 20.74 5.15 -0.97
C PHE A 61 20.89 4.19 0.20
N SER A 62 22.03 4.24 0.90
CA SER A 62 22.26 3.42 2.11
C SER A 62 21.29 3.81 3.23
N GLU A 63 21.05 5.10 3.44
CA GLU A 63 20.06 5.61 4.41
C GLU A 63 18.63 5.19 4.03
N ILE A 64 18.26 5.26 2.73
CA ILE A 64 16.96 4.76 2.25
C ILE A 64 16.82 3.28 2.56
N MET A 65 17.82 2.46 2.24
CA MET A 65 17.79 1.01 2.48
C MET A 65 17.71 0.67 3.96
N GLU A 66 18.37 1.45 4.83
CA GLU A 66 18.28 1.29 6.27
C GLU A 66 16.87 1.59 6.79
N VAL A 67 16.25 2.69 6.33
CA VAL A 67 14.86 3.00 6.68
C VAL A 67 13.91 1.94 6.12
N LEU A 68 14.07 1.54 4.86
CA LEU A 68 13.23 0.51 4.23
C LEU A 68 13.31 -0.80 5.00
N LYS A 69 14.52 -1.17 5.45
CA LYS A 69 14.73 -2.34 6.29
C LYS A 69 14.11 -2.19 7.67
N ALA A 70 14.19 -1.02 8.30
CA ALA A 70 13.57 -0.75 9.60
C ALA A 70 12.04 -0.76 9.51
N VAL A 71 11.47 -0.22 8.44
CA VAL A 71 10.03 -0.24 8.12
C VAL A 71 9.55 -1.64 7.74
N SER A 72 10.40 -2.44 7.10
CA SER A 72 10.14 -3.84 6.73
C SER A 72 10.48 -4.85 7.84
N TYR A 73 11.06 -4.41 8.96
CA TYR A 73 11.44 -5.29 10.07
C TYR A 73 11.40 -4.50 11.38
N SER A 74 10.20 -4.16 11.84
CA SER A 74 9.98 -3.75 13.23
C SER A 74 9.56 -5.01 14.00
N GLY A 75 10.44 -5.54 14.86
CA GLY A 75 10.17 -6.74 15.66
C GLY A 75 9.01 -6.61 16.67
N ASP A 76 8.15 -5.61 16.53
CA ASP A 76 6.95 -5.33 17.33
C ASP A 76 5.66 -5.85 16.68
N GLY A 77 5.71 -6.33 15.43
CA GLY A 77 4.52 -6.82 14.72
C GLY A 77 3.66 -5.74 14.05
N SER A 78 4.16 -4.51 13.92
CA SER A 78 3.48 -3.44 13.16
C SER A 78 4.07 -3.25 11.76
N THR A 79 4.72 -4.29 11.23
CA THR A 79 5.46 -4.25 9.96
C THR A 79 4.57 -4.56 8.76
N ALA A 80 4.98 -4.17 7.55
CA ALA A 80 4.37 -4.64 6.29
C ALA A 80 4.30 -6.17 6.18
N ALA A 81 5.25 -6.89 6.80
CA ALA A 81 5.20 -8.34 6.94
C ALA A 81 3.97 -8.81 7.74
N ASN A 82 3.58 -8.08 8.78
CA ASN A 82 2.38 -8.36 9.56
C ASN A 82 1.10 -7.97 8.84
N ALA A 83 1.10 -6.94 7.99
CA ALA A 83 -0.04 -6.64 7.12
C ALA A 83 -0.38 -7.83 6.20
N GLY A 84 0.63 -8.51 5.66
CA GLY A 84 0.44 -9.73 4.87
C GLY A 84 -0.17 -10.87 5.69
N VAL A 85 0.37 -11.14 6.88
CA VAL A 85 -0.13 -12.17 7.81
C VAL A 85 -1.56 -11.88 8.27
N GLU A 86 -1.88 -10.61 8.54
CA GLU A 86 -3.22 -10.19 8.94
C GLU A 86 -4.25 -10.42 7.83
N LEU A 87 -3.91 -10.06 6.58
CA LEU A 87 -4.78 -10.30 5.43
C LEU A 87 -4.93 -11.79 5.11
N ASP A 88 -3.88 -12.60 5.26
CA ASP A 88 -3.93 -14.03 5.01
C ASP A 88 -4.86 -14.74 6.01
N ALA A 89 -4.75 -14.37 7.29
CA ALA A 89 -5.64 -14.92 8.30
C ALA A 89 -7.07 -14.34 8.22
N VAL A 90 -7.27 -13.18 7.58
CA VAL A 90 -8.62 -12.72 7.19
C VAL A 90 -9.21 -13.67 6.14
N VAL A 91 -8.43 -14.02 5.10
CA VAL A 91 -8.86 -14.97 4.07
C VAL A 91 -9.23 -16.31 4.70
N ASP A 92 -8.37 -16.86 5.56
CA ASP A 92 -8.62 -18.14 6.25
C ASP A 92 -9.90 -18.10 7.10
N MET A 93 -10.10 -17.05 7.92
CA MET A 93 -11.35 -16.90 8.68
C MET A 93 -12.59 -16.78 7.79
N THR A 94 -12.48 -16.06 6.67
CA THR A 94 -13.61 -15.89 5.74
C THR A 94 -13.95 -17.20 5.03
N GLU A 95 -12.96 -18.01 4.68
CA GLU A 95 -13.14 -19.31 4.07
C GLU A 95 -13.78 -20.31 5.05
N GLN A 96 -13.27 -20.37 6.28
CA GLN A 96 -13.85 -21.21 7.33
C GLN A 96 -15.30 -20.84 7.63
N ALA A 97 -15.61 -19.55 7.74
CA ALA A 97 -16.98 -19.09 7.97
C ALA A 97 -17.91 -19.40 6.79
N ALA A 98 -17.44 -19.21 5.55
CA ALA A 98 -18.20 -19.55 4.35
C ALA A 98 -18.53 -21.05 4.30
N ASN A 99 -17.54 -21.92 4.58
CA ASN A 99 -17.75 -23.36 4.62
C ASN A 99 -18.78 -23.74 5.69
N ARG A 100 -18.69 -23.18 6.90
CA ARG A 100 -19.68 -23.44 7.97
C ARG A 100 -21.10 -23.00 7.61
N ILE A 101 -21.24 -21.86 6.93
CA ILE A 101 -22.55 -21.37 6.46
C ILE A 101 -23.13 -22.32 5.42
N LEU A 102 -22.31 -22.79 4.47
CA LEU A 102 -22.73 -23.74 3.44
C LEU A 102 -23.13 -25.09 4.04
N ASP A 103 -22.32 -25.63 4.96
CA ASP A 103 -22.61 -26.89 5.64
C ASP A 103 -23.93 -26.82 6.43
N ALA A 104 -24.16 -25.73 7.17
CA ALA A 104 -25.41 -25.53 7.89
C ALA A 104 -26.61 -25.39 6.94
N ALA A 105 -26.46 -24.68 5.82
CA ALA A 105 -27.50 -24.55 4.80
C ALA A 105 -27.86 -25.90 4.15
N ASP A 106 -26.87 -26.74 3.88
CA ASP A 106 -27.08 -28.09 3.34
C ASP A 106 -27.83 -28.98 4.34
N ARG A 107 -27.44 -28.93 5.61
CA ARG A 107 -28.16 -29.66 6.68
C ARG A 107 -29.61 -29.20 6.83
N ILE A 108 -29.87 -27.89 6.77
CA ILE A 108 -31.24 -27.34 6.79
C ILE A 108 -32.04 -27.89 5.60
N SER A 109 -31.46 -27.89 4.40
CA SER A 109 -32.13 -28.41 3.20
C SER A 109 -32.51 -29.89 3.33
N GLU A 110 -31.60 -30.72 3.86
CA GLU A 110 -31.83 -32.13 4.11
C GLU A 110 -32.90 -32.36 5.19
N ARG A 111 -32.83 -31.63 6.30
CA ARG A 111 -33.81 -31.68 7.40
C ARG A 111 -35.20 -31.24 6.96
N ILE A 112 -35.32 -30.18 6.17
CA ILE A 112 -36.60 -29.75 5.58
C ILE A 112 -37.17 -30.85 4.69
N ARG A 113 -36.33 -31.55 3.91
CA ARG A 113 -36.78 -32.67 3.07
C ARG A 113 -37.26 -33.85 3.93
N ALA A 114 -36.53 -34.21 4.98
CA ALA A 114 -36.92 -35.27 5.92
C ALA A 114 -38.24 -34.94 6.64
N GLY A 115 -38.40 -33.70 7.13
CA GLY A 115 -39.61 -33.26 7.82
C GLY A 115 -40.86 -33.23 6.95
N ARG A 116 -40.71 -33.12 5.61
CA ARG A 116 -41.82 -33.28 4.65
C ARG A 116 -42.22 -34.74 4.39
N GLN A 117 -41.34 -35.68 4.70
CA GLN A 117 -41.56 -37.11 4.48
C GLN A 117 -42.01 -37.86 5.73
N THR A 118 -41.87 -37.25 6.92
CA THR A 118 -42.36 -37.84 8.17
C THR A 118 -43.81 -37.48 8.45
N ASP A 119 -44.62 -38.49 8.76
CA ASP A 119 -45.98 -38.34 9.27
C ASP A 119 -46.02 -38.25 10.80
N ASP A 120 -44.89 -38.56 11.47
CA ASP A 120 -44.80 -38.45 12.93
C ASP A 120 -44.66 -36.99 13.37
N LYS A 121 -45.49 -36.61 14.35
CA LYS A 121 -45.51 -35.25 14.88
C LYS A 121 -44.31 -34.98 15.78
N GLU A 122 -43.87 -35.98 16.55
CA GLU A 122 -42.73 -35.84 17.47
C GLU A 122 -41.42 -35.71 16.68
N GLU A 123 -41.19 -36.59 15.71
CA GLU A 123 -40.04 -36.51 14.79
C GLU A 123 -40.01 -35.19 14.01
N ARG A 124 -41.17 -34.70 13.53
CA ARG A 124 -41.24 -33.41 12.83
C ARG A 124 -40.89 -32.23 13.73
N THR A 125 -41.33 -32.23 14.99
CA THR A 125 -40.97 -31.16 15.95
C THR A 125 -39.46 -31.15 16.17
N GLN A 126 -38.85 -32.33 16.37
CA GLN A 126 -37.41 -32.42 16.58
C GLN A 126 -36.59 -31.95 15.36
N ILE A 127 -37.06 -32.23 14.15
CA ILE A 127 -36.46 -31.70 12.91
C ILE A 127 -36.51 -30.16 12.86
N MET A 128 -37.58 -29.53 13.36
CA MET A 128 -37.70 -28.06 13.38
C MET A 128 -36.77 -27.41 14.41
N ASP A 129 -36.58 -28.06 15.56
CA ASP A 129 -35.61 -27.61 16.59
C ASP A 129 -34.17 -27.69 16.06
N ASP A 130 -33.86 -28.79 15.37
CA ASP A 130 -32.59 -29.00 14.68
C ASP A 130 -32.31 -27.94 13.60
N ILE A 131 -33.33 -27.59 12.78
CA ILE A 131 -33.23 -26.52 11.78
C ILE A 131 -32.97 -25.18 12.47
N SER A 132 -33.63 -24.91 13.60
CA SER A 132 -33.42 -23.67 14.37
C SER A 132 -31.98 -23.58 14.87
N THR A 133 -31.43 -24.70 15.33
CA THR A 133 -30.02 -24.81 15.74
C THR A 133 -29.05 -24.56 14.58
N ASP A 134 -29.32 -25.09 13.39
CA ASP A 134 -28.49 -24.82 12.20
C ASP A 134 -28.54 -23.35 11.78
N ILE A 135 -29.72 -22.69 11.89
CA ILE A 135 -29.88 -21.26 11.62
C ILE A 135 -29.05 -20.43 12.62
N GLU A 136 -29.05 -20.81 13.90
CA GLU A 136 -28.18 -20.19 14.91
C GLU A 136 -26.69 -20.38 14.57
N GLU A 137 -26.29 -21.53 14.02
CA GLU A 137 -24.91 -21.73 13.57
C GLU A 137 -24.53 -20.80 12.42
N ILE A 138 -25.41 -20.59 11.42
CA ILE A 138 -25.18 -19.62 10.33
C ILE A 138 -24.95 -18.22 10.90
N PHE A 139 -25.81 -17.84 11.84
CA PHE A 139 -25.74 -16.56 12.53
C PHE A 139 -24.43 -16.39 13.30
N MET A 140 -24.00 -17.40 14.06
CA MET A 140 -22.70 -17.39 14.72
C MET A 140 -21.54 -17.36 13.73
N ALA A 141 -21.62 -18.11 12.64
CA ALA A 141 -20.59 -18.13 11.62
C ALA A 141 -20.39 -16.74 11.03
N CYS A 142 -21.47 -16.01 10.70
CA CYS A 142 -21.46 -14.63 10.19
C CYS A 142 -20.72 -13.60 11.08
N SER A 143 -20.52 -13.89 12.37
CA SER A 143 -19.75 -13.01 13.26
C SER A 143 -18.29 -12.81 12.83
N PHE A 144 -17.75 -13.67 11.95
CA PHE A 144 -16.43 -13.50 11.34
C PHE A 144 -16.24 -12.15 10.65
N GLN A 145 -17.31 -11.53 10.19
CA GLN A 145 -17.29 -10.24 9.49
C GLN A 145 -16.79 -9.11 10.39
N ASP A 146 -17.15 -9.11 11.68
CA ASP A 146 -16.68 -8.09 12.63
C ASP A 146 -15.17 -8.23 12.86
N ILE A 147 -14.72 -9.45 13.16
CA ILE A 147 -13.29 -9.75 13.35
C ILE A 147 -12.50 -9.40 12.08
N THR A 148 -13.01 -9.79 10.91
CA THR A 148 -12.41 -9.47 9.62
C THR A 148 -12.35 -7.97 9.37
N GLY A 149 -13.43 -7.24 9.65
CA GLY A 149 -13.49 -5.79 9.47
C GLY A 149 -12.56 -5.03 10.40
N GLN A 150 -12.37 -5.50 11.64
CA GLN A 150 -11.39 -4.94 12.58
C GLN A 150 -9.96 -5.19 12.09
N ARG A 151 -9.63 -6.41 11.66
CA ARG A 151 -8.29 -6.75 11.18
C ARG A 151 -7.90 -6.01 9.90
N ILE A 152 -8.82 -5.84 8.96
CA ILE A 152 -8.62 -5.01 7.76
C ILE A 152 -8.35 -3.56 8.16
N ARG A 153 -9.12 -2.99 9.10
CA ARG A 153 -8.91 -1.62 9.59
C ARG A 153 -7.53 -1.45 10.22
N ASN A 154 -7.14 -2.35 11.11
CA ASN A 154 -5.82 -2.34 11.76
C ASN A 154 -4.69 -2.46 10.73
N THR A 155 -4.86 -3.33 9.73
CA THR A 155 -3.88 -3.49 8.65
C THR A 155 -3.73 -2.21 7.83
N LEU A 156 -4.84 -1.55 7.47
CA LEU A 156 -4.81 -0.29 6.74
C LEU A 156 -4.17 0.83 7.55
N GLU A 157 -4.38 0.87 8.85
CA GLU A 157 -3.74 1.85 9.75
C GLU A 157 -2.22 1.63 9.81
N ASN A 158 -1.78 0.37 9.96
CA ASN A 158 -0.36 0.02 9.93
C ASN A 158 0.30 0.42 8.60
N LEU A 159 -0.38 0.18 7.47
CA LEU A 159 0.14 0.58 6.15
C LEU A 159 0.24 2.10 6.01
N ARG A 160 -0.68 2.88 6.59
CA ARG A 160 -0.60 4.35 6.60
C ARG A 160 0.58 4.85 7.42
N GLU A 161 0.82 4.25 8.58
CA GLU A 161 1.98 4.61 9.40
C GLU A 161 3.30 4.32 8.67
N ILE A 162 3.37 3.19 7.97
CA ILE A 162 4.51 2.84 7.12
C ILE A 162 4.71 3.86 5.99
N GLU A 163 3.63 4.25 5.31
CA GLU A 163 3.66 5.25 4.25
C GLU A 163 4.14 6.61 4.77
N GLU A 164 3.65 7.06 5.93
CA GLU A 164 4.09 8.31 6.56
C GLU A 164 5.58 8.27 6.94
N ARG A 165 6.03 7.19 7.57
CA ARG A 165 7.43 7.00 7.95
C ARG A 165 8.34 6.99 6.72
N LEU A 166 7.94 6.30 5.65
CA LEU A 166 8.69 6.27 4.39
C LEU A 166 8.70 7.64 3.72
N GLY A 167 7.56 8.34 3.67
CA GLY A 167 7.45 9.69 3.15
C GLY A 167 8.37 10.68 3.86
N ASN A 168 8.38 10.65 5.20
CA ASN A 168 9.25 11.48 6.02
C ASN A 168 10.74 11.18 5.79
N ALA A 169 11.11 9.92 5.66
CA ALA A 169 12.49 9.53 5.37
C ALA A 169 12.95 9.98 3.98
N LEU A 170 12.09 9.84 2.96
CA LEU A 170 12.38 10.33 1.61
C LEU A 170 12.48 11.86 1.57
N ALA A 171 11.61 12.56 2.31
CA ALA A 171 11.64 14.01 2.44
C ALA A 171 12.94 14.52 3.09
N ASN A 172 13.42 13.85 4.14
CA ASN A 172 14.71 14.16 4.78
C ASN A 172 15.90 14.05 3.81
N ILE A 173 15.77 13.20 2.79
CA ILE A 173 16.77 12.96 1.75
C ILE A 173 16.54 13.89 0.53
N GLY A 174 15.55 14.79 0.58
CA GLY A 174 15.26 15.76 -0.48
C GLY A 174 14.47 15.20 -1.65
N ILE A 175 13.89 14.00 -1.51
CA ILE A 175 12.98 13.40 -2.49
C ILE A 175 11.55 13.74 -2.06
N SER A 176 10.90 14.66 -2.76
CA SER A 176 9.49 14.97 -2.53
C SER A 176 8.63 13.90 -3.20
N VAL A 177 8.02 13.03 -2.38
CA VAL A 177 6.95 12.14 -2.84
C VAL A 177 5.63 12.87 -2.63
N GLU A 178 4.95 13.23 -3.72
CA GLU A 178 3.56 13.68 -3.65
C GLU A 178 2.69 12.48 -3.29
N ALA A 179 2.41 12.31 -2.00
CA ALA A 179 1.50 11.28 -1.52
C ALA A 179 0.09 11.55 -2.08
N LYS A 180 -0.39 10.69 -2.99
CA LYS A 180 -1.79 10.70 -3.43
C LYS A 180 -2.68 10.13 -2.32
N ALA A 181 -2.98 10.97 -1.33
CA ALA A 181 -3.76 10.64 -0.14
C ALA A 181 -5.25 10.30 -0.41
N GLU A 182 -5.73 10.31 -1.65
CA GLU A 182 -7.17 10.44 -1.93
C GLU A 182 -7.99 9.13 -1.94
N ASN A 183 -7.39 7.94 -1.92
CA ASN A 183 -8.16 6.69 -2.14
C ASN A 183 -8.34 5.76 -0.93
N HIS A 184 -7.65 5.98 0.20
CA HIS A 184 -7.63 4.99 1.29
C HIS A 184 -8.74 5.17 2.33
N THR A 185 -9.36 6.34 2.43
CA THR A 185 -10.46 6.64 3.37
C THR A 185 -11.80 6.04 2.94
N ALA A 186 -12.00 5.82 1.64
CA ALA A 186 -13.24 5.28 1.09
C ALA A 186 -13.48 3.80 1.45
N ILE A 187 -12.41 3.02 1.68
CA ILE A 187 -12.50 1.59 2.00
C ILE A 187 -12.96 1.38 3.45
N ALA A 188 -12.45 2.18 4.40
CA ALA A 188 -12.79 2.07 5.82
C ALA A 188 -14.28 2.33 6.11
N ASN A 189 -14.92 3.26 5.38
CA ASN A 189 -16.34 3.57 5.54
C ASN A 189 -17.29 2.54 4.89
N LYS A 190 -16.79 1.63 4.04
CA LYS A 190 -17.61 0.66 3.33
C LYS A 190 -17.65 -0.73 4.00
N VAL A 191 -16.73 -0.98 4.95
CA VAL A 191 -16.63 -2.25 5.69
C VAL A 191 -17.69 -2.39 6.78
N SER A 192 -18.43 -1.33 7.13
CA SER A 192 -19.40 -1.34 8.23
C SER A 192 -20.85 -1.28 7.73
N SER A 193 -21.42 -2.42 7.35
CA SER A 193 -22.88 -2.64 7.37
C SER A 193 -23.34 -3.29 8.69
N GLN A 194 -22.59 -3.08 9.78
CA GLN A 194 -22.84 -3.62 11.12
C GLN A 194 -24.28 -3.36 11.59
N GLY A 195 -24.82 -2.17 11.28
CA GLY A 195 -26.20 -1.82 11.61
C GLY A 195 -27.25 -2.69 10.92
N ASP A 196 -26.98 -3.18 9.71
CA ASP A 196 -27.92 -4.02 8.96
C ASP A 196 -27.96 -5.45 9.52
N ILE A 197 -26.81 -5.95 10.02
CA ILE A 197 -26.69 -7.30 10.57
C ILE A 197 -27.21 -7.37 12.01
N ASP A 198 -26.89 -6.38 12.85
CA ASP A 198 -27.43 -6.31 14.21
C ASP A 198 -28.96 -6.20 14.19
N ASN A 199 -29.51 -5.46 13.22
CA ASN A 199 -30.94 -5.39 12.95
C ASN A 199 -31.52 -6.74 12.49
N MET A 200 -30.78 -7.52 11.70
CA MET A 200 -31.18 -8.87 11.27
C MET A 200 -31.19 -9.87 12.44
N PHE A 201 -30.22 -9.79 13.34
CA PHE A 201 -30.12 -10.64 14.53
C PHE A 201 -31.18 -10.30 15.59
N THR A 202 -31.45 -9.03 15.80
CA THR A 202 -32.52 -8.58 16.72
C THR A 202 -33.89 -8.99 16.20
N SER A 203 -34.15 -8.80 14.90
CA SER A 203 -35.43 -9.22 14.30
C SER A 203 -35.61 -10.75 14.27
N ALA A 204 -34.53 -11.54 14.14
CA ALA A 204 -34.59 -12.99 14.27
C ALA A 204 -34.95 -13.45 15.70
N ARG A 205 -34.37 -12.83 16.74
CA ARG A 205 -34.72 -13.11 18.16
C ARG A 205 -36.17 -12.74 18.49
N GLU A 206 -36.65 -11.61 17.97
CA GLU A 206 -38.03 -11.17 18.17
C GLU A 206 -39.06 -12.05 17.45
N GLY A 207 -38.68 -12.65 16.32
CA GLY A 207 -39.50 -13.63 15.59
C GLY A 207 -39.67 -14.95 16.35
N ALA A 208 -38.60 -15.46 16.96
CA ALA A 208 -38.63 -16.70 17.74
C ALA A 208 -39.43 -16.55 19.05
N GLN A 209 -39.30 -15.41 19.77
CA GLN A 209 -40.06 -15.16 21.01
C GLN A 209 -41.56 -14.97 20.81
N LYS A 210 -42.04 -14.68 19.60
CA LYS A 210 -43.48 -14.56 19.31
C LYS A 210 -44.17 -15.89 18.99
N SER A 211 -43.41 -16.98 18.80
CA SER A 211 -43.96 -18.30 18.44
C SER A 211 -44.14 -19.25 19.64
N GLU A 212 -43.55 -18.94 20.80
CA GLU A 212 -43.77 -19.69 22.04
C GLU A 212 -44.25 -18.74 23.14
N GLY A 213 -45.57 -18.71 23.39
CA GLY A 213 -46.12 -17.97 24.53
C GLY A 213 -47.42 -17.22 24.29
N ASP A 214 -48.39 -17.81 23.58
CA ASP A 214 -49.79 -17.47 23.81
C ASP A 214 -50.25 -18.11 25.13
N SER A 215 -49.74 -17.59 26.24
CA SER A 215 -50.36 -17.69 27.55
C SER A 215 -49.94 -16.45 28.33
N ALA A 216 -50.71 -15.38 28.15
CA ALA A 216 -50.66 -14.20 28.99
C ALA A 216 -51.00 -14.59 30.44
N SER A 217 -50.02 -15.01 31.23
CA SER A 217 -50.05 -14.81 32.68
C SER A 217 -49.18 -13.60 32.98
N SER A 218 -49.82 -12.45 33.01
CA SER A 218 -49.24 -11.21 33.50
C SER A 218 -48.56 -11.46 34.84
N GLN A 219 -47.30 -11.03 34.94
CA GLN A 219 -46.48 -11.08 36.14
C GLN A 219 -47.09 -10.26 37.31
N ASP A 220 -48.16 -9.49 37.06
CA ASP A 220 -48.95 -8.77 38.07
C ASP A 220 -49.85 -9.67 38.94
N ASP A 221 -50.13 -10.92 38.53
CA ASP A 221 -51.01 -11.83 39.30
C ASP A 221 -50.26 -12.65 40.36
N ILE A 222 -48.93 -12.75 40.28
CA ILE A 222 -48.11 -13.52 41.23
C ILE A 222 -47.88 -12.73 42.54
N ASP A 223 -47.81 -11.41 42.47
CA ASP A 223 -47.63 -10.54 43.64
C ASP A 223 -48.87 -10.40 44.54
N LYS A 224 -50.00 -11.00 44.15
CA LYS A 224 -51.25 -11.01 44.95
C LYS A 224 -51.46 -12.30 45.76
N MET A 225 -50.52 -13.24 45.74
CA MET A 225 -50.66 -14.54 46.40
C MET A 225 -49.66 -14.82 47.53
N PHE A 226 -48.87 -13.83 47.96
CA PHE A 226 -48.07 -13.89 49.18
C PHE A 226 -48.35 -12.70 50.11
#